data_AF-A0A1I4AKI1-F1
#
_entry.id   AF-A0A1I4AKI1-F1
#
_cell.length_a   1.000
_cell.length_b   1.000
_cell.length_c   1.000
_cell.angle_alpha   90.00
_cell.angle_beta   90.00
_cell.angle_gamma   90.00
#
_symmetry.space_group_name_H-M   'P 1'
#
loop_
_entity.id
_entity.type
_entity.pdbx_description
1 polymer ?
#
loop_
_entity_poly.entity_id
_entity_poly.type
_entity_poly.pdbx_seq_one_letter_code
_entity_poly.pdbx_strand_id
1 'polypeptide(L)'
;MGEARAGGGLYRRLIERIACALAGAEAVRWRGGAEPGVLELRDLSPAERALIRAWLRQDVQWLRGWQAAAEELALIERQERAVRAFVPVDSLAGSRRLRPLGHPRLFCALCGRAVRQRRAGCIAACPVCASRLFLVGHRQRHRESDCR
;
A
#
# COMPACT_ATOMS: atom_id res chain seq x y z
N MET A 1 -20.43 -12.93 9.07
CA MET A 1 -20.47 -12.92 7.59
C MET A 1 -20.23 -11.48 7.14
N GLY A 2 -18.99 -11.12 6.80
CA GLY A 2 -18.54 -9.72 6.65
C GLY A 2 -17.34 -9.56 5.72
N GLU A 3 -17.29 -10.37 4.66
CA GLU A 3 -16.31 -10.23 3.57
C GLU A 3 -16.96 -9.54 2.37
N ALA A 4 -16.73 -8.23 2.28
CA ALA A 4 -16.89 -7.35 1.12
C ALA A 4 -16.37 -5.97 1.58
N ARG A 5 -15.33 -5.32 1.05
CA ARG A 5 -14.69 -5.37 -0.27
C ARG A 5 -13.23 -4.93 -0.17
N ALA A 6 -12.36 -5.72 -0.76
CA ALA A 6 -11.00 -5.34 -1.12
C ALA A 6 -10.98 -4.14 -2.09
N GLY A 7 -10.08 -3.18 -1.85
CA GLY A 7 -9.50 -2.34 -2.90
C GLY A 7 -10.25 -1.06 -3.32
N GLY A 8 -11.05 -0.45 -2.45
CA GLY A 8 -11.66 0.86 -2.71
C GLY A 8 -11.26 1.87 -1.64
N GLY A 9 -10.48 2.90 -1.99
CA GLY A 9 -10.10 3.97 -1.05
C GLY A 9 -11.31 4.68 -0.42
N LEU A 10 -11.08 5.47 0.63
CA LEU A 10 -12.13 6.11 1.43
C LEU A 10 -13.22 6.80 0.59
N TYR A 11 -12.84 7.48 -0.49
CA TYR A 11 -13.75 8.15 -1.41
C TYR A 11 -14.77 7.18 -2.02
N ARG A 12 -14.31 6.02 -2.49
CA ARG A 12 -15.18 4.98 -3.06
C ARG A 12 -16.14 4.44 -2.01
N ARG A 13 -15.65 4.16 -0.80
CA ARG A 13 -16.52 3.74 0.32
C ARG A 13 -17.60 4.79 0.60
N LEU A 14 -17.22 6.06 0.64
CA LEU A 14 -18.17 7.15 0.87
C LEU A 14 -19.24 7.22 -0.24
N ILE A 15 -18.84 7.15 -1.52
CA ILE A 15 -19.79 7.12 -2.65
C ILE A 15 -20.75 5.94 -2.54
N GLU A 16 -20.22 4.73 -2.27
CA GLU A 16 -21.05 3.54 -2.14
C GLU A 16 -22.10 3.72 -1.02
N ARG A 17 -21.74 4.38 0.08
CA ARG A 17 -22.69 4.68 1.17
C ARG A 17 -23.74 5.71 0.77
N ILE A 18 -23.34 6.79 0.09
CA ILE A 18 -24.29 7.80 -0.40
C ILE A 18 -25.26 7.16 -1.40
N ALA A 19 -24.76 6.35 -2.33
CA ALA A 19 -25.56 5.63 -3.30
C ALA A 19 -26.58 4.69 -2.62
N CYS A 20 -26.15 3.94 -1.60
CA CYS A 20 -27.06 3.11 -0.81
C CYS A 20 -28.15 3.93 -0.11
N ALA A 21 -27.81 5.09 0.47
CA ALA A 21 -28.77 5.95 1.13
C ALA A 21 -29.80 6.52 0.13
N LEU A 22 -29.34 6.95 -1.05
CA LEU A 22 -30.19 7.45 -2.14
C LEU A 22 -31.14 6.38 -2.65
N ALA A 23 -30.64 5.17 -2.91
CA ALA A 23 -31.48 4.04 -3.33
C ALA A 23 -32.58 3.71 -2.29
N GLY A 24 -32.27 3.86 -1.00
CA GLY A 24 -33.25 3.73 0.08
C GLY A 24 -34.34 4.80 0.03
N ALA A 25 -33.98 6.07 -0.16
CA ALA A 25 -34.92 7.17 -0.29
C ALA A 25 -35.83 7.01 -1.53
N GLU A 26 -35.25 6.60 -2.66
CA GLU A 26 -36.00 6.30 -3.88
C GLU A 26 -36.99 5.14 -3.66
N ALA A 27 -36.57 4.06 -2.99
CA ALA A 27 -37.45 2.94 -2.68
C ALA A 27 -38.69 3.34 -1.83
N VAL A 28 -38.55 4.32 -0.94
CA VAL A 28 -39.67 4.90 -0.19
C VAL A 28 -40.64 5.61 -1.13
N ARG A 29 -40.12 6.40 -2.08
CA ARG A 29 -40.91 7.08 -3.11
C ARG A 29 -41.69 6.08 -3.99
N TRP A 30 -41.04 5.00 -4.42
CA TRP A 30 -41.69 3.94 -5.21
C TRP A 30 -42.81 3.21 -4.45
N ARG A 31 -42.73 3.14 -3.12
CA ARG A 31 -43.79 2.57 -2.27
C ARG A 31 -44.91 3.55 -1.92
N GLY A 32 -44.97 4.71 -2.58
CA GLY A 32 -46.00 5.72 -2.35
C GLY A 32 -45.79 6.56 -1.08
N GLY A 33 -44.60 6.46 -0.46
CA GLY A 33 -44.20 7.37 0.61
C GLY A 33 -43.74 8.72 0.04
N ALA A 34 -43.84 9.78 0.85
CA ALA A 34 -43.23 11.06 0.51
C ALA A 34 -41.71 10.89 0.44
N GLU A 35 -41.08 11.41 -0.62
CA GLU A 35 -39.62 11.38 -0.71
C GLU A 35 -39.04 12.23 0.42
N PRO A 36 -38.06 11.70 1.19
CA PRO A 36 -37.41 12.51 2.21
C PRO A 36 -36.60 13.63 1.57
N GLY A 37 -36.96 14.88 1.88
CA GLY A 37 -36.19 16.06 1.45
C GLY A 37 -34.82 16.19 2.12
N VAL A 38 -34.52 15.35 3.11
CA VAL A 38 -33.25 15.31 3.84
C VAL A 38 -32.73 13.87 3.86
N LEU A 39 -31.49 13.67 3.43
CA LEU A 39 -30.83 12.37 3.44
C LEU A 39 -29.95 12.23 4.68
N GLU A 40 -30.33 11.35 5.60
CA GLU A 40 -29.53 11.06 6.79
C GLU A 40 -28.45 10.00 6.53
N LEU A 41 -27.20 10.39 6.72
CA LEU A 41 -26.05 9.47 6.66
C LEU A 41 -25.61 9.12 8.08
N ARG A 42 -25.88 7.89 8.50
CA ARG A 42 -25.49 7.37 9.84
C ARG A 42 -24.05 6.86 9.84
N ASP A 43 -23.41 6.81 11.00
CA ASP A 43 -22.11 6.13 11.21
C ASP A 43 -20.98 6.58 10.26
N LEU A 44 -20.95 7.86 9.89
CA LEU A 44 -19.84 8.43 9.12
C LEU A 44 -18.55 8.36 9.94
N SER A 45 -17.42 8.03 9.32
CA SER A 45 -16.11 8.17 9.95
C SER A 45 -15.71 9.66 10.03
N PRO A 46 -14.75 10.03 10.89
CA PRO A 46 -14.22 11.40 10.92
C PRO A 46 -13.68 11.85 9.56
N ALA A 47 -13.02 10.94 8.83
CA ALA A 47 -12.46 11.20 7.52
C ALA A 47 -13.55 11.39 6.46
N GLU A 48 -14.63 10.61 6.51
CA GLU A 48 -15.80 10.77 5.63
C GLU A 48 -16.50 12.12 5.86
N ARG A 49 -16.67 12.52 7.13
CA ARG A 49 -17.21 13.85 7.45
C ARG A 49 -16.32 14.98 6.94
N ALA A 50 -15.00 14.82 7.03
CA ALA A 50 -14.06 15.82 6.51
C ALA A 50 -14.17 15.96 4.98
N LEU A 51 -14.31 14.84 4.25
CA LEU A 51 -14.57 14.83 2.81
C LEU A 51 -15.85 15.58 2.45
N ILE A 52 -16.97 15.26 3.11
CA ILE A 52 -18.25 15.94 2.87
C ILE A 52 -18.11 17.44 3.14
N ARG A 53 -17.49 17.82 4.27
CA ARG A 53 -17.30 19.24 4.61
C ARG A 53 -16.42 19.98 3.61
N ALA A 54 -15.35 19.35 3.10
CA ALA A 54 -14.49 19.96 2.09
C ALA A 54 -15.23 20.14 0.76
N TRP A 55 -16.03 19.15 0.35
CA TRP A 55 -16.88 19.26 -0.84
C TRP A 55 -17.90 20.39 -0.71
N LEU A 56 -18.58 20.51 0.44
CA LEU A 56 -19.52 21.60 0.71
C LEU A 56 -18.86 22.98 0.68
N ARG A 57 -17.59 23.07 1.09
CA ARG A 57 -16.79 24.30 0.99
C ARG A 57 -16.19 24.55 -0.40
N GLN A 58 -16.45 23.66 -1.37
CA GLN A 58 -15.85 23.68 -2.70
C GLN A 58 -14.31 23.71 -2.66
N ASP A 59 -13.72 23.06 -1.66
CA ASP A 59 -12.26 23.02 -1.47
C ASP A 59 -11.64 21.95 -2.39
N VAL A 60 -11.58 22.29 -3.67
CA VAL A 60 -11.09 21.39 -4.73
C VAL A 60 -9.62 21.04 -4.52
N GLN A 61 -8.81 21.95 -3.97
CA GLN A 61 -7.39 21.70 -3.71
C GLN A 61 -7.19 20.65 -2.63
N TRP A 62 -7.94 20.77 -1.52
CA TRP A 62 -7.91 19.77 -0.46
C TRP A 62 -8.39 18.39 -0.95
N LEU A 63 -9.47 18.35 -1.74
CA LEU A 63 -9.99 17.11 -2.33
C LEU A 63 -8.98 16.43 -3.26
N ARG A 64 -8.32 17.21 -4.13
CA ARG A 64 -7.28 16.70 -5.04
C ARG A 64 -6.10 16.12 -4.27
N GLY A 65 -5.63 16.79 -3.21
CA GLY A 65 -4.55 16.28 -2.37
C GLY A 65 -4.91 14.98 -1.67
N TRP A 66 -6.14 14.87 -1.19
CA TRP A 66 -6.66 13.65 -0.56
C TRP A 66 -6.78 12.48 -1.54
N GLN A 67 -7.25 12.74 -2.78
CA GLN A 67 -7.33 11.73 -3.83
C GLN A 67 -5.92 11.25 -4.25
N ALA A 68 -4.98 12.18 -4.45
CA ALA A 68 -3.60 11.84 -4.80
C ALA A 68 -2.95 10.94 -3.73
N ALA A 69 -3.12 11.27 -2.45
CA ALA A 69 -2.60 10.45 -1.35
C ALA A 69 -3.24 9.05 -1.31
N ALA A 70 -4.55 8.94 -1.58
CA ALA A 70 -5.23 7.65 -1.65
C ALA A 70 -4.76 6.80 -2.84
N GLU A 71 -4.50 7.43 -3.99
CA GLU A 71 -3.97 6.77 -5.18
C GLU A 71 -2.54 6.27 -4.99
N GLU A 72 -1.68 7.08 -4.36
CA GLU A 72 -0.31 6.73 -3.99
C GLU A 72 -0.30 5.52 -3.04
N LEU A 73 -1.12 5.55 -1.99
CA LEU A 73 -1.23 4.43 -1.06
C LEU A 73 -1.71 3.16 -1.76
N ALA A 74 -2.73 3.26 -2.62
CA ALA A 74 -3.22 2.12 -3.39
C ALA A 74 -2.17 1.56 -4.37
N LEU A 75 -1.29 2.42 -4.91
CA LEU A 75 -0.15 2.01 -5.73
C LEU A 75 0.89 1.24 -4.90
N ILE A 76 1.25 1.76 -3.72
CA ILE A 76 2.16 1.10 -2.78
C ILE A 76 1.61 -0.28 -2.40
N GLU A 77 0.34 -0.39 -2.02
CA GLU A 77 -0.29 -1.67 -1.68
C GLU A 77 -0.29 -2.68 -2.84
N ARG A 78 -0.49 -2.21 -4.08
CA ARG A 78 -0.39 -3.07 -5.28
C ARG A 78 1.04 -3.56 -5.50
N GLN A 79 2.02 -2.68 -5.37
CA GLN A 79 3.43 -3.03 -5.49
C GLN A 79 3.86 -4.02 -4.42
N GLU A 80 3.47 -3.81 -3.17
CA GLU A 80 3.72 -4.76 -2.07
C GLU A 80 3.10 -6.13 -2.35
N ARG A 81 1.85 -6.17 -2.84
CA ARG A 81 1.20 -7.43 -3.23
C ARG A 81 1.91 -8.12 -4.38
N ALA A 82 2.37 -7.37 -5.39
CA ALA A 82 3.16 -7.94 -6.48
C ALA A 82 4.46 -8.55 -5.95
N VAL A 83 5.23 -7.81 -5.13
CA VAL A 83 6.47 -8.32 -4.51
C VAL A 83 6.22 -9.60 -3.71
N ARG A 84 5.11 -9.69 -2.95
CA ARG A 84 4.73 -10.90 -2.21
C ARG A 84 4.33 -12.07 -3.12
N ALA A 85 3.70 -11.81 -4.27
CA ALA A 85 3.33 -12.84 -5.24
C ALA A 85 4.52 -13.40 -6.03
N PHE A 86 5.61 -12.63 -6.17
CA PHE A 86 6.86 -13.07 -6.81
C PHE A 86 7.82 -13.81 -5.87
N VAL A 87 7.47 -14.03 -4.59
CA VAL A 87 8.24 -14.94 -3.72
C VAL A 87 7.85 -16.37 -4.10
N PRO A 88 8.73 -17.16 -4.74
CA PRO A 88 8.39 -18.53 -5.11
C PRO A 88 8.21 -19.35 -3.84
N VAL A 89 7.01 -19.90 -3.65
CA VAL A 89 6.73 -20.97 -2.68
C VAL A 89 7.26 -22.29 -3.25
N ASP A 90 8.56 -22.34 -3.57
CA ASP A 90 9.22 -23.54 -4.06
C ASP A 90 10.71 -23.45 -3.77
N SER A 91 11.10 -23.86 -2.56
CA SER A 91 12.45 -24.34 -2.23
C SER A 91 12.49 -25.00 -0.84
N LEU A 92 11.53 -25.87 -0.50
CA LEU A 92 11.63 -26.70 0.71
C LEU A 92 11.39 -28.21 0.49
N ALA A 93 11.47 -28.68 -0.76
CA ALA A 93 11.52 -30.11 -1.05
C ALA A 93 12.70 -30.41 -1.99
N GLY A 94 13.88 -30.71 -1.44
CA GLY A 94 15.02 -31.14 -2.27
C GLY A 94 16.39 -30.96 -1.64
N SER A 95 16.73 -31.87 -0.73
CA SER A 95 18.08 -32.39 -0.41
C SER A 95 19.31 -31.63 -0.97
N ARG A 96 20.13 -31.07 -0.05
CA ARG A 96 21.52 -31.53 0.17
C ARG A 96 22.18 -30.81 1.35
N ARG A 97 22.46 -31.60 2.39
CA ARG A 97 23.39 -31.38 3.53
C ARG A 97 23.79 -29.91 3.80
N LEU A 98 23.08 -29.26 4.73
CA LEU A 98 23.47 -27.96 5.27
C LEU A 98 24.66 -28.11 6.22
N ARG A 99 25.83 -27.72 5.71
CA ARG A 99 27.05 -27.40 6.47
C ARG A 99 26.83 -26.08 7.25
N PRO A 100 27.46 -25.84 8.40
CA PRO A 100 27.00 -24.84 9.36
C PRO A 100 27.11 -23.39 8.85
N LEU A 101 25.99 -22.68 8.99
CA LEU A 101 25.82 -21.23 9.23
C LEU A 101 27.03 -20.31 8.96
N GLY A 102 27.18 -19.88 7.71
CA GLY A 102 27.86 -18.62 7.40
C GLY A 102 26.84 -17.47 7.45
N HIS A 103 27.13 -16.39 8.17
CA HIS A 103 26.28 -15.19 8.16
C HIS A 103 26.09 -14.70 6.71
N PRO A 104 24.85 -14.43 6.26
CA PRO A 104 24.60 -13.93 4.92
C PRO A 104 25.40 -12.63 4.69
N ARG A 105 26.18 -12.58 3.60
CA ARG A 105 26.92 -11.38 3.21
C ARG A 105 25.92 -10.35 2.67
N LEU A 106 25.95 -9.15 3.25
CA LEU A 106 25.10 -8.04 2.83
C LEU A 106 25.86 -7.14 1.85
N PHE A 107 25.15 -6.59 0.87
CA PHE A 107 25.70 -5.65 -0.10
C PHE A 107 24.84 -4.39 -0.14
N CYS A 108 25.44 -3.22 -0.32
CA CYS A 108 24.68 -1.99 -0.51
C CYS A 108 23.93 -2.04 -1.86
N ALA A 109 22.63 -1.72 -1.85
CA ALA A 109 21.80 -1.73 -3.05
C ALA A 109 22.18 -0.64 -4.06
N LEU A 110 22.87 0.43 -3.64
CA LEU A 110 23.22 1.57 -4.51
C LEU A 110 24.62 1.48 -5.11
N CYS A 111 25.62 1.03 -4.33
CA CYS A 111 27.01 0.99 -4.78
C CYS A 111 27.60 -0.43 -4.84
N GLY A 112 26.81 -1.45 -4.50
CA GLY A 112 27.22 -2.85 -4.55
C GLY A 112 28.29 -3.27 -3.52
N ARG A 113 28.71 -2.37 -2.63
CA ARG A 113 29.79 -2.66 -1.68
C ARG A 113 29.33 -3.64 -0.60
N ALA A 114 30.17 -4.64 -0.31
CA ALA A 114 29.92 -5.58 0.77
C ALA A 114 29.96 -4.87 2.14
N VAL A 115 28.94 -5.10 2.96
CA VAL A 115 28.82 -4.58 4.31
C VAL A 115 28.85 -5.75 5.28
N ARG A 116 29.74 -5.68 6.27
CA ARG A 116 29.80 -6.69 7.34
C ARG A 116 28.76 -6.35 8.39
N GLN A 117 27.92 -7.32 8.74
CA GLN A 117 27.05 -7.23 9.90
C GLN A 117 27.93 -7.13 11.16
N ARG A 118 27.78 -6.06 11.95
CA ARG A 118 28.69 -5.80 13.07
C ARG A 118 28.31 -6.53 14.36
N ARG A 119 27.02 -6.86 14.57
CA ARG A 119 26.46 -7.68 15.66
C ARG A 119 24.95 -7.90 15.41
N ALA A 120 24.35 -8.88 16.09
CA ALA A 120 22.96 -9.33 15.95
C ALA A 120 21.98 -8.20 15.59
N GLY A 121 21.54 -8.16 14.32
CA GLY A 121 20.49 -7.27 13.82
C GLY A 121 20.90 -5.85 13.41
N CYS A 122 22.09 -5.35 13.77
CA CYS A 122 22.48 -3.97 13.47
C CYS A 122 23.47 -3.88 12.31
N ILE A 123 23.04 -3.21 11.22
CA ILE A 123 23.86 -2.93 10.04
C ILE A 123 24.05 -1.41 9.96
N ALA A 124 25.30 -0.95 9.97
CA ALA A 124 25.63 0.46 9.78
C ALA A 124 25.35 0.89 8.34
N ALA A 125 25.01 2.17 8.14
CA ALA A 125 24.86 2.76 6.82
C ALA A 125 26.10 2.49 5.95
N CYS A 126 25.91 2.38 4.63
CA CYS A 126 27.02 2.18 3.71
C CYS A 126 28.04 3.33 3.87
N PRO A 127 29.34 3.04 4.09
CA PRO A 127 30.35 4.08 4.30
C PRO A 127 30.65 4.92 3.05
N VAL A 128 30.08 4.56 1.89
CA VAL A 128 30.31 5.26 0.62
C VAL A 128 29.15 6.18 0.28
N CYS A 129 27.92 5.68 0.33
CA CYS A 129 26.73 6.40 -0.12
C CYS A 129 25.73 6.68 0.99
N ALA A 130 26.07 6.37 2.25
CA ALA A 130 25.23 6.52 3.44
C ALA A 130 23.87 5.81 3.39
N SER A 131 23.61 4.99 2.36
CA SER A 131 22.36 4.26 2.20
C SER A 131 22.22 3.14 3.24
N ARG A 132 20.97 2.91 3.65
CA ARG A 132 20.54 1.83 4.56
C ARG A 132 19.80 0.71 3.81
N LEU A 133 19.83 0.74 2.48
CA LEU A 133 19.26 -0.30 1.62
C LEU A 133 20.33 -1.36 1.35
N PHE A 134 20.06 -2.59 1.78
CA PHE A 134 20.99 -3.71 1.64
C PHE A 134 20.32 -4.90 0.96
N LEU A 135 21.07 -5.55 0.09
CA LEU A 135 20.71 -6.81 -0.56
C LEU A 135 21.41 -7.96 0.17
N VAL A 136 20.64 -8.99 0.51
CA VAL A 136 21.17 -10.28 0.96
C VAL A 136 21.54 -11.06 -0.29
N GLY A 137 22.82 -11.05 -0.65
CA GLY A 137 23.27 -11.59 -1.93
C GLY A 137 23.91 -12.97 -1.83
N HIS A 138 23.46 -13.90 -2.67
CA HIS A 138 24.40 -14.67 -3.51
C HIS A 138 24.82 -13.76 -4.67
N ARG A 139 26.10 -13.82 -5.03
CA ARG A 139 26.81 -12.85 -5.89
C ARG A 139 26.23 -12.77 -7.32
N GLN A 140 25.19 -11.98 -7.56
CA GLN A 140 24.80 -11.59 -8.91
C GLN A 140 25.60 -10.36 -9.31
N ARG A 141 26.68 -10.61 -10.06
CA ARG A 141 27.38 -9.56 -10.79
C ARG A 141 26.44 -9.10 -11.91
N HIS A 142 25.81 -7.95 -11.76
CA HIS A 142 25.46 -7.15 -12.92
C HIS A 142 26.57 -6.13 -13.12
N ARG A 143 27.45 -6.46 -14.08
CA ARG A 143 28.14 -5.46 -14.89
C ARG A 143 27.05 -4.69 -15.62
N GLU A 144 27.13 -3.36 -15.61
CA GLU A 144 27.21 -2.51 -16.82
C GLU A 144 26.86 -1.07 -16.46
N SER A 145 27.81 -0.17 -16.73
CA SER A 145 27.60 1.21 -17.18
C SER A 145 28.98 1.81 -17.50
N ASP A 146 29.64 1.29 -18.54
CA ASP A 146 30.50 2.16 -19.35
C ASP A 146 29.57 2.86 -20.34
N CYS A 147 29.21 4.10 -20.03
CA CYS A 147 28.80 5.07 -21.02
C CYS A 147 30.02 5.93 -21.33
N ARG A 148 30.74 5.58 -22.40
CA ARG A 148 31.38 6.52 -23.34
C ARG A 148 31.88 5.77 -24.57
#